data_AF-A0A1E7FS80-F1
#
_entry.id   AF-A0A1E7FS80-F1
#
_cell.length_a   1.000
_cell.length_b   1.000
_cell.length_c   1.000
_cell.angle_alpha   90.00
_cell.angle_beta   90.00
_cell.angle_gamma   90.00
#
_symmetry.space_group_name_H-M   'P 1'
#
loop_
_entity.id
_entity.type
_entity.pdbx_description
1 polymer ?
#
loop_
_entity_poly.entity_id
_entity_poly.type
_entity_poly.pdbx_seq_one_letter_code
_entity_poly.pdbx_strand_id
1 'polypeptide(L)'
;MSVVENAIPSSMRVSAIKKELESYGISTSSFIEKSELITALEMARVDRNKNNNTNNKAVDEDTFDCTVDSMSISAIRQELDICGISTSTYNERKEFISALVEARAHGICRILDGYNALIENINSLKDSLPAAEVGTSAMKFLIYNNIQIMSADNNSSKLKEYMIVVGTNILLGGKSEHIAKFLAQAIIEIEHDDSDALQFITDGAPFENPKSKRMKMLRDLTHDGDRSITRFFAKRISCTCLKDKYDRVKHQVKMGECFGCEKQMDFINLLYCTRCSVAHYCSKKCQVEHWPGHKDKCNTVSAKEPTSYEMFEGMTAAG
;
A
#
# COMPACT_ATOMS: atom_id res chain seq x y z
N MET A 1 -30.44 -31.86 12.11
CA MET A 1 -29.35 -30.89 12.39
C MET A 1 -28.75 -31.24 13.74
N SER A 2 -27.49 -31.65 13.77
CA SER A 2 -26.87 -32.27 14.96
C SER A 2 -26.43 -31.22 15.99
N VAL A 3 -26.58 -31.57 17.27
CA VAL A 3 -26.33 -30.81 18.52
C VAL A 3 -24.89 -30.27 18.71
N VAL A 4 -24.02 -30.36 17.68
CA VAL A 4 -22.56 -30.13 17.83
C VAL A 4 -22.14 -28.67 17.59
N GLU A 5 -22.92 -27.85 16.88
CA GLU A 5 -22.47 -26.51 16.43
C GLU A 5 -22.24 -25.47 17.56
N ASN A 6 -22.66 -25.73 18.80
CA ASN A 6 -22.51 -24.77 19.92
C ASN A 6 -21.57 -25.22 21.06
N ALA A 7 -20.80 -26.29 20.87
CA ALA A 7 -19.85 -26.74 21.89
C ALA A 7 -18.61 -25.82 21.97
N ILE A 8 -18.12 -25.55 23.18
CA ILE A 8 -16.90 -24.76 23.41
C ILE A 8 -15.69 -25.57 22.87
N PRO A 9 -14.89 -25.04 21.94
CA PRO A 9 -13.79 -25.77 21.29
C PRO A 9 -12.80 -26.45 22.26
N SER A 10 -12.51 -25.81 23.39
CA SER A 10 -11.61 -26.34 24.43
C SER A 10 -12.11 -27.65 25.06
N SER A 11 -13.43 -27.84 25.13
CA SER A 11 -14.09 -29.03 25.68
C SER A 11 -14.24 -30.18 24.69
N MET A 12 -13.97 -29.95 23.40
CA MET A 12 -14.16 -30.94 22.35
C MET A 12 -13.00 -31.96 22.29
N ARG A 13 -13.33 -33.18 21.87
CA ARG A 13 -12.32 -34.20 21.50
C ARG A 13 -11.63 -33.78 20.21
N VAL A 14 -10.33 -34.07 20.09
CA VAL A 14 -9.50 -33.72 18.91
C VAL A 14 -10.13 -34.23 17.60
N SER A 15 -10.69 -35.43 17.60
CA SER A 15 -11.36 -35.99 16.42
C SER A 15 -12.60 -35.20 15.98
N ALA A 16 -13.36 -34.62 16.92
CA ALA A 16 -14.50 -33.77 16.62
C ALA A 16 -14.06 -32.43 16.03
N ILE A 17 -12.98 -31.84 16.59
CA ILE A 17 -12.40 -30.58 16.10
C ILE A 17 -11.91 -30.75 14.66
N LYS A 18 -11.18 -31.84 14.37
CA LYS A 18 -10.67 -32.13 13.02
C LYS A 18 -11.81 -32.29 12.01
N LYS A 19 -12.84 -33.05 12.36
CA LYS A 19 -14.01 -33.26 11.49
C LYS A 19 -14.75 -31.96 11.17
N GLU A 20 -14.84 -31.04 12.13
CA GLU A 20 -15.47 -29.74 11.91
C GLU A 20 -14.60 -28.84 11.03
N LEU A 21 -13.29 -28.78 11.26
CA LEU A 21 -12.33 -28.09 10.38
C LEU A 21 -12.37 -28.59 8.93
N GLU A 22 -12.45 -29.92 8.74
CA GLU A 22 -12.59 -30.52 7.42
C GLU A 22 -13.91 -30.14 6.74
N SER A 23 -14.99 -29.96 7.51
CA SER A 23 -16.27 -29.44 6.98
C SER A 23 -16.18 -27.99 6.49
N TYR A 24 -15.21 -27.23 6.99
CA TYR A 24 -14.85 -25.89 6.49
C TYR A 24 -13.85 -25.94 5.33
N GLY A 25 -13.41 -27.11 4.88
CA GLY A 25 -12.39 -27.28 3.83
C GLY A 25 -10.96 -27.03 4.33
N ILE A 26 -10.72 -27.02 5.64
CA ILE A 26 -9.40 -26.78 6.24
C ILE A 26 -8.73 -28.13 6.49
N SER A 27 -7.56 -28.35 5.88
CA SER A 27 -6.78 -29.57 6.10
C SER A 27 -6.26 -29.64 7.54
N THR A 28 -6.39 -30.81 8.17
CA THR A 28 -6.00 -31.01 9.58
C THR A 28 -4.65 -31.72 9.76
N SER A 29 -3.95 -32.00 8.66
CA SER A 29 -2.71 -32.79 8.65
C SER A 29 -1.48 -32.03 9.17
N SER A 30 -1.50 -30.70 9.11
CA SER A 30 -0.37 -29.85 9.51
C SER A 30 -0.36 -29.48 10.99
N PHE A 31 -1.45 -29.73 11.72
CA PHE A 31 -1.55 -29.37 13.14
C PHE A 31 -1.00 -30.47 14.04
N ILE A 32 -0.02 -30.12 14.87
CA ILE A 32 0.66 -31.06 15.77
C ILE A 32 0.01 -31.00 17.15
N GLU A 33 -0.37 -29.81 17.62
CA GLU A 33 -0.92 -29.61 18.97
C GLU A 33 -2.43 -29.39 18.98
N LYS A 34 -3.09 -29.81 20.07
CA LYS A 34 -4.54 -29.60 20.27
C LYS A 34 -4.89 -28.10 20.34
N SER A 35 -4.01 -27.29 20.93
CA SER A 35 -4.13 -25.82 21.02
C SER A 35 -4.28 -25.18 19.64
N GLU A 36 -3.46 -25.59 18.66
CA GLU A 36 -3.51 -25.07 17.29
C GLU A 36 -4.83 -25.40 16.60
N LEU A 37 -5.32 -26.63 16.78
CA LEU A 37 -6.61 -27.07 16.26
C LEU A 37 -7.79 -26.28 16.85
N ILE A 38 -7.71 -25.94 18.14
CA ILE A 38 -8.72 -25.10 18.82
C ILE A 38 -8.74 -23.71 18.20
N THR A 39 -7.57 -23.06 18.08
CA THR A 39 -7.44 -21.72 17.50
C THR A 39 -7.94 -21.68 16.06
N ALA A 40 -7.55 -22.67 15.24
CA ALA A 40 -8.01 -22.77 13.85
C ALA A 40 -9.53 -22.92 13.75
N LEU A 41 -10.16 -23.70 14.64
CA LEU A 41 -11.60 -23.90 14.65
C LEU A 41 -12.36 -22.63 15.07
N GLU A 42 -11.85 -21.91 16.07
CA GLU A 42 -12.42 -20.62 16.49
C GLU A 42 -12.40 -19.60 15.35
N MET A 43 -11.29 -19.50 14.62
CA MET A 43 -11.19 -18.62 13.44
C MET A 43 -12.19 -19.01 12.35
N ALA A 44 -12.30 -20.30 12.02
CA ALA A 44 -13.22 -20.79 10.99
C ALA A 44 -14.70 -20.49 11.33
N ARG A 45 -15.09 -20.62 12.59
CA ARG A 45 -16.45 -20.27 13.06
C ARG A 45 -16.76 -18.78 12.93
N VAL A 46 -15.78 -17.92 13.26
CA VAL A 46 -15.93 -16.47 13.11
C VAL A 46 -16.13 -16.08 11.64
N ASP A 47 -15.36 -16.68 10.73
CA ASP A 47 -15.47 -16.35 9.30
C ASP A 47 -16.77 -16.87 8.68
N ARG A 48 -17.29 -18.03 9.10
CA ARG A 48 -18.65 -18.48 8.69
C ARG A 48 -19.74 -17.52 9.16
N ASN A 49 -19.65 -17.01 10.39
CA ASN A 49 -20.64 -16.06 10.90
C ASN A 49 -20.63 -14.72 10.13
N LYS A 50 -19.46 -14.26 9.68
CA LYS A 50 -19.37 -13.09 8.79
C LYS A 50 -20.09 -13.35 7.46
N ASN A 51 -19.82 -14.50 6.83
CA ASN A 51 -20.43 -14.87 5.54
C ASN A 51 -21.95 -15.09 5.63
N ASN A 52 -22.45 -15.61 6.76
CA ASN A 52 -23.88 -15.77 6.98
C ASN A 52 -24.60 -14.42 7.19
N ASN A 53 -23.94 -13.44 7.81
CA ASN A 53 -24.47 -12.08 7.94
C ASN A 53 -24.47 -11.32 6.61
N THR A 54 -23.53 -11.58 5.71
CA THR A 54 -23.50 -10.96 4.37
C THR A 54 -24.53 -11.57 3.43
N ASN A 55 -24.82 -12.86 3.52
CA ASN A 55 -25.78 -13.53 2.64
C ASN A 55 -27.26 -13.25 2.98
N ASN A 56 -27.56 -12.72 4.17
CA ASN A 56 -28.91 -12.30 4.57
C ASN A 56 -29.18 -10.80 4.35
N LYS A 57 -28.21 -10.05 3.80
CA LYS A 57 -28.40 -8.67 3.35
C LYS A 57 -28.42 -8.68 1.83
N ALA A 58 -29.61 -8.42 1.25
CA ALA A 58 -29.68 -7.99 -0.14
C ALA A 58 -28.71 -6.81 -0.34
N VAL A 59 -27.93 -6.90 -1.41
CA VAL A 59 -26.93 -5.88 -1.77
C VAL A 59 -27.68 -4.64 -2.23
N ASP A 60 -27.85 -3.67 -1.33
CA ASP A 60 -27.99 -2.28 -1.71
C ASP A 60 -26.57 -1.73 -1.94
N GLU A 61 -26.29 -1.37 -3.19
CA GLU A 61 -24.97 -1.02 -3.70
C GLU A 61 -24.48 0.39 -3.29
N ASP A 62 -25.15 1.07 -2.35
CA ASP A 62 -24.94 2.51 -2.11
C ASP A 62 -24.84 2.94 -0.64
N THR A 63 -24.50 2.05 0.28
CA THR A 63 -24.21 2.46 1.67
C THR A 63 -22.72 2.38 1.96
N PHE A 64 -22.01 3.44 1.55
CA PHE A 64 -20.77 3.87 2.19
C PHE A 64 -21.10 4.39 3.59
N ASP A 65 -21.53 3.49 4.48
CA ASP A 65 -21.73 3.79 5.87
C ASP A 65 -20.43 3.51 6.63
N CYS A 66 -19.68 4.57 6.86
CA CYS A 66 -18.94 4.67 8.09
C CYS A 66 -18.94 6.10 8.63
N THR A 67 -19.76 6.31 9.67
CA THR A 67 -19.45 7.11 10.87
C THR A 67 -19.67 8.62 10.87
N VAL A 68 -20.30 9.24 9.87
CA VAL A 68 -20.57 10.71 9.92
C VAL A 68 -21.50 11.07 11.08
N ASP A 69 -22.48 10.23 11.40
CA ASP A 69 -23.42 10.45 12.52
C ASP A 69 -22.76 10.46 13.90
N SER A 70 -21.58 9.84 14.02
CA SER A 70 -20.80 9.82 15.26
C SER A 70 -19.83 11.00 15.41
N MET A 71 -19.62 11.79 14.35
CA MET A 71 -18.68 12.91 14.37
C MET A 71 -19.24 14.11 15.16
N SER A 72 -18.36 14.80 15.88
CA SER A 72 -18.68 16.09 16.49
C SER A 72 -18.88 17.17 15.42
N ILE A 73 -19.71 18.18 15.70
CA ILE A 73 -19.93 19.30 14.75
C ILE A 73 -18.62 20.03 14.42
N SER A 74 -17.70 20.17 15.39
CA SER A 74 -16.39 20.76 15.15
C SER A 74 -15.55 19.96 14.16
N ALA A 75 -15.57 18.62 14.25
CA ALA A 75 -14.87 17.76 13.30
C ALA A 75 -15.49 17.85 11.89
N ILE A 76 -16.83 17.88 11.81
CA ILE A 76 -17.53 18.06 10.53
C ILE A 76 -17.18 19.40 9.89
N ARG A 77 -17.14 20.49 10.67
CA ARG A 77 -16.76 21.82 10.17
C ARG A 77 -15.33 21.87 9.66
N GLN A 78 -14.40 21.22 10.35
CA GLN A 78 -13.01 21.14 9.92
C GLN A 78 -12.88 20.39 8.59
N GLU A 79 -13.59 19.28 8.42
CA GLU A 79 -13.60 18.57 7.12
C GLU A 79 -14.22 19.40 6.00
N LEU A 80 -15.35 20.07 6.26
CA LEU A 80 -15.98 20.95 5.27
C LEU A 80 -15.07 22.12 4.87
N ASP A 81 -14.31 22.69 5.83
CA ASP A 81 -13.32 23.74 5.57
C ASP A 81 -12.15 23.24 4.70
N ILE A 82 -11.66 22.02 4.96
CA ILE A 82 -10.67 21.34 4.09
C ILE A 82 -11.23 21.18 2.67
N CYS A 83 -12.52 20.90 2.54
CA CYS A 83 -13.23 20.84 1.26
C CYS A 83 -13.54 22.22 0.64
N GLY A 84 -13.19 23.33 1.30
CA GLY A 84 -13.47 24.70 0.83
C GLY A 84 -14.95 25.10 0.93
N ILE A 85 -15.73 24.42 1.75
CA ILE A 85 -17.17 24.67 1.92
C ILE A 85 -17.38 25.52 3.16
N SER A 86 -17.86 26.75 2.95
CA SER A 86 -18.20 27.64 4.05
C SER A 86 -19.29 27.04 4.92
N THR A 87 -19.07 27.05 6.23
CA THR A 87 -19.98 26.46 7.22
C THR A 87 -20.91 27.49 7.88
N SER A 88 -20.78 28.77 7.53
CA SER A 88 -21.51 29.87 8.15
C SER A 88 -23.03 29.84 7.89
N THR A 89 -23.47 29.11 6.87
CA THR A 89 -24.88 29.01 6.46
C THR A 89 -25.62 27.84 7.08
N TYR A 90 -24.91 26.89 7.71
CA TYR A 90 -25.51 25.70 8.32
C TYR A 90 -25.81 25.95 9.79
N ASN A 91 -27.06 25.69 10.18
CA ASN A 91 -27.55 25.93 11.54
C ASN A 91 -27.86 24.63 12.28
N GLU A 92 -28.18 23.56 11.55
CA GLU A 92 -28.56 22.29 12.15
C GLU A 92 -27.54 21.18 11.86
N ARG A 93 -27.31 20.29 12.84
CA ARG A 93 -26.37 19.16 12.69
C ARG A 93 -26.62 18.34 11.42
N LYS A 94 -27.90 18.12 11.07
CA LYS A 94 -28.29 17.37 9.87
C LYS A 94 -27.81 18.04 8.57
N GLU A 95 -27.74 19.37 8.53
CA GLU A 95 -27.26 20.13 7.37
C GLU A 95 -25.75 19.97 7.22
N PHE A 96 -25.01 20.03 8.33
CA PHE A 96 -23.57 19.73 8.35
C PHE A 96 -23.27 18.31 7.87
N ILE A 97 -24.02 17.33 8.36
CA ILE A 97 -23.88 15.92 7.97
C ILE A 97 -24.21 15.76 6.49
N SER A 98 -25.33 16.32 6.03
CA SER A 98 -25.74 16.26 4.62
C SER A 98 -24.70 16.91 3.72
N ALA A 99 -24.23 18.11 4.05
CA ALA A 99 -23.20 18.81 3.29
C ALA A 99 -21.88 18.04 3.28
N LEU A 100 -21.50 17.38 4.38
CA LEU A 100 -20.28 16.56 4.41
C LEU A 100 -20.43 15.27 3.63
N VAL A 101 -21.58 14.61 3.71
CA VAL A 101 -21.91 13.44 2.89
C VAL A 101 -21.90 13.83 1.42
N GLU A 102 -22.50 14.97 1.07
CA GLU A 102 -22.51 15.49 -0.29
C GLU A 102 -21.12 15.92 -0.74
N ALA A 103 -20.32 16.57 0.11
CA ALA A 103 -18.95 16.95 -0.19
C ALA A 103 -18.02 15.75 -0.34
N ARG A 104 -18.22 14.70 0.48
CA ARG A 104 -17.53 13.42 0.33
C ARG A 104 -18.00 12.72 -0.93
N ALA A 105 -19.29 12.73 -1.23
CA ALA A 105 -19.84 12.16 -2.46
C ALA A 105 -19.37 12.92 -3.71
N HIS A 106 -19.32 14.26 -3.70
CA HIS A 106 -18.82 15.11 -4.78
C HIS A 106 -17.30 15.11 -4.88
N GLY A 107 -16.59 15.03 -3.75
CA GLY A 107 -15.16 14.81 -3.71
C GLY A 107 -14.83 13.46 -4.33
N ILE A 108 -15.53 12.41 -3.90
CA ILE A 108 -15.47 11.07 -4.49
C ILE A 108 -15.94 11.10 -5.95
N CYS A 109 -16.95 11.87 -6.34
CA CYS A 109 -17.46 11.96 -7.71
C CYS A 109 -16.49 12.72 -8.59
N ARG A 110 -15.91 13.86 -8.20
CA ARG A 110 -14.86 14.53 -9.00
C ARG A 110 -13.59 13.68 -9.10
N ILE A 111 -13.28 12.92 -8.05
CA ILE A 111 -12.19 11.93 -8.06
C ILE A 111 -12.54 10.74 -8.94
N LEU A 112 -13.77 10.24 -8.90
CA LEU A 112 -14.27 9.16 -9.73
C LEU A 112 -14.46 9.63 -11.17
N ASP A 113 -14.82 10.88 -11.43
CA ASP A 113 -14.96 11.48 -12.75
C ASP A 113 -13.58 11.76 -13.32
N GLY A 114 -12.65 12.27 -12.50
CA GLY A 114 -11.24 12.36 -12.85
C GLY A 114 -10.63 10.98 -13.09
N TYR A 115 -10.96 9.98 -12.28
CA TYR A 115 -10.52 8.59 -12.41
C TYR A 115 -11.22 7.83 -13.54
N ASN A 116 -12.48 8.13 -13.83
CA ASN A 116 -13.27 7.53 -14.91
C ASN A 116 -12.84 8.17 -16.23
N ALA A 117 -12.66 9.49 -16.29
CA ALA A 117 -12.01 10.17 -17.40
C ALA A 117 -10.57 9.67 -17.59
N LEU A 118 -9.84 9.39 -16.50
CA LEU A 118 -8.52 8.76 -16.55
C LEU A 118 -8.62 7.34 -17.13
N ILE A 119 -9.56 6.51 -16.68
CA ILE A 119 -9.79 5.16 -17.19
C ILE A 119 -10.21 5.20 -18.65
N GLU A 120 -11.09 6.13 -19.04
CA GLU A 120 -11.52 6.34 -20.42
C GLU A 120 -10.36 6.78 -21.30
N ASN A 121 -9.50 7.70 -20.83
CA ASN A 121 -8.28 8.11 -21.53
C ASN A 121 -7.28 6.96 -21.64
N ILE A 122 -7.06 6.19 -20.58
CA ILE A 122 -6.18 5.01 -20.59
C ILE A 122 -6.73 3.94 -21.54
N ASN A 123 -8.04 3.68 -21.51
CA ASN A 123 -8.69 2.73 -22.39
C ASN A 123 -8.64 3.18 -23.86
N SER A 124 -8.80 4.49 -24.12
CA SER A 124 -8.62 5.06 -25.45
C SER A 124 -7.17 4.97 -25.95
N LEU A 125 -6.19 5.06 -25.05
CA LEU A 125 -4.76 4.91 -25.39
C LEU A 125 -4.34 3.44 -25.56
N LYS A 126 -5.05 2.51 -24.90
CA LYS A 126 -4.80 1.06 -24.92
C LYS A 126 -4.87 0.44 -26.31
N ASP A 127 -5.67 1.00 -27.21
CA ASP A 127 -5.80 0.54 -28.59
C ASP A 127 -4.64 1.01 -29.50
N SER A 128 -3.85 1.98 -29.05
CA SER A 128 -2.77 2.62 -29.83
C SER A 128 -1.35 2.35 -29.31
N LEU A 129 -1.19 1.67 -28.17
CA LEU A 129 0.11 1.36 -27.59
C LEU A 129 0.21 -0.15 -27.24
N PRO A 130 1.39 -0.78 -27.35
CA PRO A 130 1.55 -2.21 -27.06
C PRO A 130 1.25 -2.51 -25.58
N ALA A 131 0.44 -3.57 -25.35
CA ALA A 131 -0.22 -3.90 -24.09
C ALA A 131 0.68 -4.01 -22.83
N ALA A 132 2.00 -4.15 -23.00
CA ALA A 132 2.95 -4.29 -21.90
C ALA A 132 3.43 -2.96 -21.29
N GLU A 133 3.24 -1.81 -21.97
CA GLU A 133 3.82 -0.52 -21.55
C GLU A 133 2.77 0.57 -21.25
N VAL A 134 1.54 0.42 -21.73
CA VAL A 134 0.51 1.47 -21.70
C VAL A 134 0.05 1.80 -20.29
N GLY A 135 -0.19 0.78 -19.46
CA GLY A 135 -0.81 0.99 -18.15
C GLY A 135 0.09 1.77 -17.20
N THR A 136 1.38 1.42 -17.16
CA THR A 136 2.35 1.98 -16.22
C THR A 136 2.78 3.39 -16.64
N SER A 137 3.07 3.60 -17.93
CA SER A 137 3.59 4.87 -18.43
C SER A 137 2.50 5.94 -18.54
N ALA A 138 1.29 5.59 -19.00
CA ALA A 138 0.18 6.53 -19.04
C ALA A 138 -0.26 6.94 -17.62
N MET A 139 -0.34 5.99 -16.69
CA MET A 139 -0.67 6.30 -15.30
C MET A 139 0.40 7.16 -14.62
N LYS A 140 1.70 6.89 -14.88
CA LYS A 140 2.80 7.77 -14.45
C LYS A 140 2.66 9.19 -15.01
N PHE A 141 2.40 9.32 -16.32
CA PHE A 141 2.24 10.63 -16.99
C PHE A 141 1.04 11.41 -16.44
N LEU A 142 -0.07 10.73 -16.17
CA LEU A 142 -1.30 11.38 -15.69
C LEU A 142 -1.19 11.78 -14.22
N ILE A 143 -0.58 10.93 -13.37
CA ILE A 143 -0.22 11.29 -12.00
C ILE A 143 0.75 12.48 -12.03
N TYR A 144 1.77 12.43 -12.89
CA TYR A 144 2.73 13.51 -13.08
C TYR A 144 2.06 14.85 -13.44
N ASN A 145 1.15 14.86 -14.43
CA ASN A 145 0.47 16.09 -14.83
C ASN A 145 -0.44 16.65 -13.73
N ASN A 146 -1.15 15.79 -12.99
CA ASN A 146 -1.97 16.23 -11.86
C ASN A 146 -1.11 16.73 -10.69
N ILE A 147 0.00 16.06 -10.40
CA ILE A 147 0.99 16.52 -9.41
C ILE A 147 1.55 17.88 -9.82
N GLN A 148 1.90 18.07 -11.10
CA GLN A 148 2.42 19.33 -11.61
C GLN A 148 1.44 20.49 -11.45
N ILE A 149 0.17 20.28 -11.84
CA ILE A 149 -0.90 21.26 -11.67
C ILE A 149 -1.06 21.62 -10.20
N MET A 150 -1.04 20.64 -9.29
CA MET A 150 -1.19 20.88 -7.85
C MET A 150 0.07 21.45 -7.17
N SER A 151 1.26 21.21 -7.74
CA SER A 151 2.54 21.73 -7.22
C SER A 151 2.79 23.20 -7.58
N ALA A 152 2.23 23.67 -8.70
CA ALA A 152 2.34 25.07 -9.13
C ALA A 152 1.76 26.06 -8.09
N ASP A 153 0.83 25.59 -7.26
CA ASP A 153 0.19 26.37 -6.19
C ASP A 153 0.94 26.28 -4.84
N ASN A 154 2.16 25.74 -4.82
CA ASN A 154 2.98 25.58 -3.61
C ASN A 154 2.31 24.71 -2.52
N ASN A 155 1.51 23.73 -2.94
CA ASN A 155 0.55 23.05 -2.08
C ASN A 155 0.85 21.55 -1.88
N SER A 156 2.14 21.20 -1.82
CA SER A 156 2.63 19.82 -1.70
C SER A 156 2.04 19.07 -0.49
N SER A 157 1.75 19.77 0.61
CA SER A 157 1.11 19.18 1.79
C SER A 157 -0.31 18.70 1.50
N LYS A 158 -1.15 19.51 0.84
CA LYS A 158 -2.53 19.10 0.51
C LYS A 158 -2.55 18.00 -0.54
N LEU A 159 -1.64 18.05 -1.52
CA LEU A 159 -1.48 16.97 -2.49
C LEU A 159 -1.12 15.65 -1.79
N LYS A 160 -0.17 15.67 -0.86
CA LYS A 160 0.21 14.48 -0.07
C LYS A 160 -0.97 13.93 0.73
N GLU A 161 -1.69 14.79 1.45
CA GLU A 161 -2.89 14.40 2.21
C GLU A 161 -3.94 13.77 1.31
N TYR A 162 -4.21 14.37 0.14
CA TYR A 162 -5.10 13.83 -0.87
C TYR A 162 -4.66 12.42 -1.33
N MET A 163 -3.38 12.24 -1.67
CA MET A 163 -2.85 10.95 -2.11
C MET A 163 -2.92 9.88 -1.01
N ILE A 164 -2.76 10.26 0.26
CA ILE A 164 -2.93 9.38 1.41
C ILE A 164 -4.39 8.88 1.48
N VAL A 165 -5.37 9.79 1.36
CA VAL A 165 -6.80 9.45 1.42
C VAL A 165 -7.19 8.56 0.23
N VAL A 166 -6.84 8.95 -1.00
CA VAL A 166 -7.17 8.18 -2.20
C VAL A 166 -6.52 6.80 -2.16
N GLY A 167 -5.23 6.72 -1.83
CA GLY A 167 -4.50 5.46 -1.74
C GLY A 167 -5.08 4.54 -0.67
N THR A 168 -5.51 5.09 0.47
CA THR A 168 -6.20 4.34 1.53
C THR A 168 -7.54 3.79 1.04
N ASN A 169 -8.35 4.59 0.36
CA ASN A 169 -9.65 4.14 -0.16
C ASN A 169 -9.51 3.06 -1.23
N ILE A 170 -8.55 3.19 -2.15
CA ILE A 170 -8.26 2.16 -3.16
C ILE A 170 -7.85 0.84 -2.50
N LEU A 171 -6.99 0.94 -1.49
CA LEU A 171 -6.44 -0.20 -0.77
C LEU A 171 -7.51 -0.92 0.07
N LEU A 172 -8.41 -0.19 0.72
CA LEU A 172 -9.54 -0.75 1.49
C LEU A 172 -10.65 -1.30 0.59
N GLY A 173 -10.89 -0.68 -0.56
CA GLY A 173 -11.89 -1.12 -1.54
C GLY A 173 -11.47 -2.33 -2.37
N GLY A 174 -10.26 -2.86 -2.19
CA GLY A 174 -9.78 -4.05 -2.91
C GLY A 174 -9.63 -3.88 -4.43
N LYS A 175 -9.61 -2.64 -4.92
CA LYS A 175 -9.69 -2.35 -6.38
C LYS A 175 -8.38 -2.63 -7.11
N SER A 176 -7.28 -1.99 -6.69
CA SER A 176 -5.99 -2.13 -7.38
C SER A 176 -4.80 -1.79 -6.47
N GLU A 177 -4.07 -2.82 -6.06
CA GLU A 177 -2.83 -2.69 -5.29
C GLU A 177 -1.77 -1.84 -6.03
N HIS A 178 -1.72 -1.96 -7.36
CA HIS A 178 -0.77 -1.22 -8.19
C HIS A 178 -0.98 0.30 -8.09
N ILE A 179 -2.23 0.77 -8.06
CA ILE A 179 -2.51 2.22 -7.97
C ILE A 179 -2.14 2.73 -6.58
N ALA A 180 -2.49 2.00 -5.52
CA ALA A 180 -2.09 2.34 -4.16
C ALA A 180 -0.56 2.39 -4.00
N LYS A 181 0.15 1.46 -4.65
CA LYS A 181 1.62 1.46 -4.74
C LYS A 181 2.16 2.72 -5.43
N PHE A 182 1.62 3.11 -6.58
CA PHE A 182 2.04 4.33 -7.28
C PHE A 182 1.82 5.58 -6.44
N LEU A 183 0.67 5.69 -5.78
CA LEU A 183 0.39 6.81 -4.88
C LEU A 183 1.37 6.83 -3.70
N ALA A 184 1.68 5.67 -3.11
CA ALA A 184 2.66 5.56 -2.05
C ALA A 184 4.07 5.97 -2.51
N GLN A 185 4.49 5.58 -3.72
CA GLN A 185 5.76 6.01 -4.30
C GLN A 185 5.79 7.53 -4.48
N ALA A 186 4.77 8.13 -5.09
CA ALA A 186 4.72 9.57 -5.29
C ALA A 186 4.67 10.37 -3.96
N ILE A 187 4.04 9.84 -2.90
CA ILE A 187 4.11 10.44 -1.56
C ILE A 187 5.56 10.46 -1.04
N ILE A 188 6.33 9.39 -1.22
CA ILE A 188 7.75 9.35 -0.83
C ILE A 188 8.52 10.44 -1.56
N GLU A 189 8.28 10.57 -2.87
CA GLU A 189 8.90 11.59 -3.71
C GLU A 189 8.60 13.01 -3.21
N ILE A 190 7.32 13.30 -2.90
CA ILE A 190 6.90 14.60 -2.33
C ILE A 190 7.53 14.85 -0.95
N GLU A 191 7.64 13.83 -0.10
CA GLU A 191 8.19 13.96 1.26
C GLU A 191 9.70 14.23 1.29
N HIS A 192 10.41 13.90 0.20
CA HIS A 192 11.85 14.03 0.13
C HIS A 192 12.33 15.35 -0.50
N ASP A 193 11.41 16.19 -0.99
CA ASP A 193 11.62 17.60 -1.38
C ASP A 193 12.90 17.87 -2.20
N ASP A 194 13.31 16.89 -3.00
CA ASP A 194 14.29 17.11 -4.05
C ASP A 194 13.49 17.64 -5.24
N SER A 195 13.81 18.85 -5.71
CA SER A 195 13.26 19.43 -6.94
C SER A 195 13.36 18.48 -8.16
N ASP A 196 14.17 17.42 -8.05
CA ASP A 196 14.43 16.39 -9.05
C ASP A 196 13.58 15.11 -8.89
N ALA A 197 12.69 15.03 -7.90
CA ALA A 197 11.72 13.93 -7.74
C ALA A 197 10.86 13.73 -9.02
N LEU A 198 10.65 14.82 -9.76
CA LEU A 198 9.94 14.83 -11.03
C LEU A 198 10.77 14.26 -12.19
N GLN A 199 12.08 14.53 -12.18
CA GLN A 199 13.05 14.04 -13.17
C GLN A 199 13.20 12.51 -13.12
N PHE A 200 13.03 11.91 -11.93
CA PHE A 200 13.05 10.45 -11.72
C PHE A 200 11.96 9.72 -12.51
N ILE A 201 10.78 10.33 -12.69
CA ILE A 201 9.63 9.73 -13.38
C ILE A 201 9.85 9.75 -14.90
N THR A 202 10.52 10.78 -15.43
CA THR A 202 10.66 11.01 -16.88
C THR A 202 11.98 10.49 -17.46
N ASP A 203 13.10 10.59 -16.74
CA ASP A 203 14.44 10.44 -17.34
C ASP A 203 15.20 9.20 -16.82
N GLY A 204 14.64 8.52 -15.81
CA GLY A 204 15.34 7.47 -15.07
C GLY A 204 16.24 8.07 -14.00
N ALA A 205 16.29 7.40 -12.85
CA ALA A 205 16.91 7.92 -11.63
C ALA A 205 18.36 8.41 -11.84
N PRO A 206 18.74 9.64 -11.42
CA PRO A 206 20.11 9.87 -11.00
C PRO A 206 20.46 8.82 -9.92
N PHE A 207 21.74 8.45 -9.85
CA PHE A 207 22.20 7.31 -9.04
C PHE A 207 22.11 7.64 -7.54
N GLU A 208 20.90 7.63 -6.97
CA GLU A 208 20.68 7.87 -5.55
C GLU A 208 21.34 6.78 -4.71
N ASN A 209 21.87 7.18 -3.55
CA ASN A 209 22.39 6.25 -2.55
C ASN A 209 21.29 5.22 -2.22
N PRO A 210 21.43 3.94 -2.60
CA PRO A 210 20.36 2.98 -2.41
C PRO A 210 20.24 2.45 -0.98
N LYS A 211 21.09 2.94 -0.08
CA LYS A 211 20.95 2.81 1.37
C LYS A 211 20.16 3.96 1.98
N SER A 212 19.81 5.00 1.21
CA SER A 212 18.95 6.09 1.69
C SER A 212 17.62 5.55 2.22
N LYS A 213 17.05 6.25 3.19
CA LYS A 213 15.73 5.91 3.76
C LYS A 213 14.67 5.90 2.65
N ARG A 214 14.74 6.86 1.71
CA ARG A 214 13.90 6.96 0.51
C ARG A 214 13.95 5.69 -0.34
N MET A 215 15.13 5.30 -0.80
CA MET A 215 15.28 4.13 -1.67
C MET A 215 14.92 2.82 -0.95
N LYS A 216 15.16 2.72 0.36
CA LYS A 216 14.70 1.58 1.16
C LYS A 216 13.16 1.48 1.14
N MET A 217 12.46 2.60 1.31
CA MET A 217 10.99 2.62 1.27
C MET A 217 10.46 2.30 -0.13
N LEU A 218 11.05 2.86 -1.19
CA LEU A 218 10.68 2.54 -2.58
C LEU A 218 10.87 1.06 -2.89
N ARG A 219 12.00 0.47 -2.47
CA ARG A 219 12.27 -0.97 -2.66
C ARG A 219 11.27 -1.84 -1.91
N ASP A 220 10.93 -1.48 -0.68
CA ASP A 220 9.94 -2.23 0.11
C ASP A 220 8.56 -2.20 -0.59
N LEU A 221 8.12 -1.03 -1.09
CA LEU A 221 6.88 -0.91 -1.88
C LEU A 221 6.91 -1.70 -3.20
N THR A 222 8.10 -1.90 -3.78
CA THR A 222 8.20 -2.58 -5.08
C THR A 222 7.95 -4.08 -4.98
N HIS A 223 8.41 -4.73 -3.90
CA HIS A 223 8.49 -6.20 -3.84
C HIS A 223 7.66 -6.83 -2.69
N ASP A 224 7.32 -6.09 -1.64
CA ASP A 224 6.68 -6.63 -0.42
C ASP A 224 5.13 -6.53 -0.46
N GLY A 225 4.56 -6.28 -1.65
CA GLY A 225 3.14 -6.38 -1.96
C GLY A 225 2.17 -5.62 -1.03
N ASP A 226 0.96 -6.17 -0.86
CA ASP A 226 -0.15 -5.61 -0.06
C ASP A 226 0.28 -5.28 1.37
N ARG A 227 1.17 -6.09 1.96
CA ARG A 227 1.69 -5.87 3.31
C ARG A 227 2.43 -4.55 3.44
N SER A 228 3.38 -4.27 2.55
CA SER A 228 4.19 -3.04 2.61
C SER A 228 3.37 -1.79 2.29
N ILE A 229 2.49 -1.89 1.29
CA ILE A 229 1.60 -0.79 0.90
C ILE A 229 0.63 -0.48 2.05
N THR A 230 0.02 -1.50 2.64
CA THR A 230 -0.88 -1.34 3.79
C THR A 230 -0.14 -0.73 4.99
N ARG A 231 1.05 -1.22 5.30
CA ARG A 231 1.88 -0.63 6.37
C ARG A 231 2.22 0.83 6.09
N PHE A 232 2.47 1.19 4.84
CA PHE A 232 2.84 2.54 4.44
C PHE A 232 1.71 3.53 4.72
N PHE A 233 0.49 3.22 4.29
CA PHE A 233 -0.68 4.07 4.56
C PHE A 233 -1.08 4.03 6.04
N ALA A 234 -1.03 2.87 6.71
CA ALA A 234 -1.39 2.74 8.13
C ALA A 234 -0.54 3.60 9.07
N LYS A 235 0.68 3.96 8.66
CA LYS A 235 1.54 4.89 9.39
C LYS A 235 1.20 6.36 9.20
N ARG A 236 0.45 6.70 8.15
CA ARG A 236 0.16 8.09 7.74
C ARG A 236 -1.28 8.51 8.05
N ILE A 237 -2.20 7.56 8.14
CA ILE A 237 -3.58 7.82 8.53
C ILE A 237 -4.00 6.90 9.68
N SER A 238 -4.53 7.50 10.74
CA SER A 238 -5.10 6.75 11.87
C SER A 238 -6.53 6.33 11.53
N CYS A 239 -6.68 5.17 10.89
CA CYS A 239 -7.97 4.58 10.57
C CYS A 239 -8.03 3.15 11.09
N THR A 240 -9.11 2.80 11.81
CA THR A 240 -9.33 1.44 12.33
C THR A 240 -9.44 0.43 11.21
N CYS A 241 -10.15 0.75 10.11
CA CYS A 241 -10.28 -0.13 8.94
C CYS A 241 -8.92 -0.51 8.37
N LEU A 242 -7.99 0.45 8.31
CA LEU A 242 -6.65 0.25 7.77
C LEU A 242 -5.75 -0.49 8.76
N LYS A 243 -5.90 -0.24 10.06
CA LYS A 243 -5.26 -1.02 11.12
C LYS A 243 -5.68 -2.49 11.05
N ASP A 244 -6.97 -2.75 10.92
CA ASP A 244 -7.51 -4.11 10.81
C ASP A 244 -7.02 -4.80 9.54
N LYS A 245 -6.98 -4.08 8.40
CA LYS A 245 -6.36 -4.62 7.17
C LYS A 245 -4.88 -4.94 7.41
N TYR A 246 -4.13 -4.05 8.05
CA TYR A 246 -2.73 -4.29 8.38
C TYR A 246 -2.55 -5.51 9.28
N ASP A 247 -3.39 -5.67 10.30
CA ASP A 247 -3.33 -6.80 11.22
C ASP A 247 -3.61 -8.15 10.54
N ARG A 248 -4.41 -8.15 9.46
CA ARG A 248 -4.61 -9.33 8.60
C ARG A 248 -3.39 -9.65 7.75
N VAL A 249 -2.72 -8.64 7.19
CA VAL A 249 -1.60 -8.84 6.23
C VAL A 249 -0.22 -8.84 6.87
N LYS A 250 -0.06 -8.41 8.14
CA LYS A 250 1.25 -8.26 8.79
C LYS A 250 2.04 -9.56 8.94
N HIS A 251 1.35 -10.71 8.93
CA HIS A 251 1.94 -12.05 9.01
C HIS A 251 2.28 -12.65 7.65
N GLN A 252 1.88 -12.01 6.54
CA GLN A 252 2.29 -12.45 5.21
C GLN A 252 3.81 -12.43 5.11
N VAL A 253 4.37 -13.47 4.49
CA VAL A 253 5.80 -13.56 4.22
C VAL A 253 6.22 -12.38 3.35
N LYS A 254 7.36 -11.77 3.70
CA LYS A 254 7.92 -10.72 2.85
C LYS A 254 8.43 -11.39 1.58
N MET A 255 7.95 -10.94 0.42
CA MET A 255 8.43 -11.41 -0.86
C MET A 255 9.60 -10.56 -1.35
N GLY A 256 10.48 -11.18 -2.12
CA GLY A 256 11.56 -10.50 -2.81
C GLY A 256 11.81 -11.15 -4.17
N GLU A 257 12.63 -10.49 -4.98
CA GLU A 257 12.96 -10.94 -6.33
C GLU A 257 14.47 -11.14 -6.48
N CYS A 258 14.85 -12.21 -7.17
CA CYS A 258 16.24 -12.47 -7.49
C CYS A 258 16.70 -11.62 -8.69
N PHE A 259 17.66 -10.73 -8.50
CA PHE A 259 18.19 -9.84 -9.55
C PHE A 259 18.87 -10.57 -10.73
N GLY A 260 19.21 -11.86 -10.58
CA GLY A 260 19.80 -12.64 -11.67
C GLY A 260 18.81 -13.50 -12.46
N CYS A 261 17.63 -13.81 -11.92
CA CYS A 261 16.68 -14.71 -12.60
C CYS A 261 15.21 -14.30 -12.47
N GLU A 262 14.94 -13.16 -11.83
CA GLU A 262 13.62 -12.51 -11.70
C GLU A 262 12.54 -13.36 -11.01
N LYS A 263 12.94 -14.49 -10.42
CA LYS A 263 12.03 -15.32 -9.63
C LYS A 263 11.69 -14.64 -8.31
N GLN A 264 10.40 -14.57 -8.02
CA GLN A 264 9.88 -14.18 -6.72
C GLN A 264 9.96 -15.32 -5.72
N MET A 265 10.40 -15.02 -4.50
CA MET A 265 10.47 -15.97 -3.41
C MET A 265 10.48 -15.27 -2.05
N ASP A 266 10.33 -16.03 -0.97
CA ASP A 266 10.42 -15.51 0.38
C ASP A 266 11.75 -14.77 0.58
N PHE A 267 11.66 -13.53 1.05
CA PHE A 267 12.80 -12.64 1.21
C PHE A 267 13.87 -13.19 2.15
N ILE A 268 13.47 -14.01 3.14
CA ILE A 268 14.40 -14.69 4.06
C ILE A 268 15.30 -15.71 3.36
N ASN A 269 14.85 -16.24 2.21
CA ASN A 269 15.60 -17.21 1.41
C ASN A 269 16.51 -16.55 0.37
N LEU A 270 16.49 -15.21 0.25
CA LEU A 270 17.37 -14.48 -0.66
C LEU A 270 18.71 -14.18 0.01
N LEU A 271 19.79 -14.50 -0.70
CA LEU A 271 21.12 -14.00 -0.42
C LEU A 271 21.19 -12.53 -0.83
N TYR A 272 21.99 -11.72 -0.14
CA TYR A 272 22.26 -10.35 -0.54
C TYR A 272 23.73 -10.19 -0.95
N CYS A 273 24.00 -9.25 -1.85
CA CYS A 273 25.37 -8.88 -2.17
C CYS A 273 26.05 -8.31 -0.92
N THR A 274 27.08 -8.97 -0.40
CA THR A 274 27.77 -8.56 0.83
C THR A 274 28.50 -7.21 0.70
N ARG A 275 28.78 -6.74 -0.52
CA ARG A 275 29.45 -5.45 -0.77
C ARG A 275 28.47 -4.27 -0.71
N CYS A 276 27.34 -4.33 -1.43
CA CYS A 276 26.39 -3.22 -1.49
C CYS A 276 25.18 -3.39 -0.54
N SER A 277 24.81 -4.63 -0.20
CA SER A 277 23.58 -5.00 0.54
C SER A 277 22.27 -4.58 -0.12
N VAL A 278 22.28 -4.35 -1.45
CA VAL A 278 21.11 -3.87 -2.21
C VAL A 278 20.56 -4.95 -3.14
N ALA A 279 21.44 -5.62 -3.91
CA ALA A 279 21.02 -6.68 -4.82
C ALA A 279 20.79 -7.99 -4.06
N HIS A 280 19.68 -8.67 -4.38
CA HIS A 280 19.26 -9.93 -3.78
C HIS A 280 19.28 -11.06 -4.81
N TYR A 281 19.61 -12.28 -4.38
CA TYR A 281 19.82 -13.43 -5.26
C TYR A 281 19.31 -14.71 -4.60
N CYS A 282 18.70 -15.61 -5.37
CA CYS A 282 18.31 -16.93 -4.87
C CYS A 282 19.53 -17.86 -4.65
N SER A 283 20.67 -17.56 -5.30
CA SER A 283 21.87 -18.40 -5.23
C SER A 283 23.13 -17.61 -5.60
N LYS A 284 24.29 -18.14 -5.18
CA LYS A 284 25.60 -17.62 -5.61
C LYS A 284 25.79 -17.68 -7.14
N LYS A 285 25.18 -18.67 -7.80
CA LYS A 285 25.20 -18.80 -9.26
C LYS A 285 24.56 -17.57 -9.92
N CYS A 286 23.33 -17.22 -9.52
CA CYS A 286 22.65 -16.03 -10.05
C CYS A 286 23.40 -14.73 -9.74
N GLN A 287 24.09 -14.65 -8.60
CA GLN A 287 24.96 -13.50 -8.29
C GLN A 287 26.13 -13.38 -9.26
N VAL A 288 26.83 -14.48 -9.57
CA VAL A 288 27.96 -14.49 -10.51
C VAL A 288 27.51 -14.18 -11.93
N GLU A 289 26.39 -14.77 -12.37
CA GLU A 289 25.82 -14.52 -13.70
C GLU A 289 25.38 -13.06 -13.87
N HIS A 290 24.78 -12.45 -12.85
CA HIS A 290 24.39 -11.04 -12.88
C HIS A 290 25.56 -10.07 -12.62
N TRP A 291 26.74 -10.56 -12.18
CA TRP A 291 27.86 -9.70 -11.79
C TRP A 291 28.30 -8.70 -12.87
N PRO A 292 28.39 -9.05 -14.17
CA PRO A 292 28.77 -8.08 -15.21
C PRO A 292 27.86 -6.84 -15.26
N GLY A 293 26.55 -7.01 -15.08
CA GLY A 293 25.59 -5.90 -15.05
C GLY A 293 25.50 -5.20 -13.68
N HIS A 294 25.85 -5.90 -12.60
CA HIS A 294 25.79 -5.36 -11.25
C HIS A 294 27.05 -4.58 -10.84
N LYS A 295 28.23 -4.94 -11.36
CA LYS A 295 29.56 -4.52 -10.85
C LYS A 295 29.68 -3.01 -10.66
N ASP A 296 29.33 -2.22 -11.67
CA ASP A 296 29.51 -0.77 -11.63
C ASP A 296 28.55 -0.13 -10.62
N LYS A 297 27.31 -0.61 -10.60
CA LYS A 297 26.32 -0.20 -9.59
C LYS A 297 26.78 -0.58 -8.19
N CYS A 298 27.31 -1.80 -8.01
CA CYS A 298 27.80 -2.29 -6.73
C CYS A 298 28.91 -1.40 -6.18
N ASN A 299 29.90 -1.06 -7.01
CA ASN A 299 31.06 -0.27 -6.60
C ASN A 299 30.62 1.12 -6.14
N THR A 300 29.74 1.77 -6.90
CA THR A 300 29.19 3.09 -6.59
C THR A 300 28.48 3.11 -5.22
N VAL A 301 27.69 2.09 -4.91
CA VAL A 301 26.96 1.97 -3.64
C VAL A 301 27.86 1.56 -2.46
N SER A 302 28.90 0.80 -2.76
CA SER A 302 29.83 0.28 -1.75
C SER A 302 30.92 1.27 -1.37
N ALA A 303 31.12 2.32 -2.18
CA ALA A 303 31.97 3.44 -1.81
C ALA A 303 31.47 4.00 -0.48
N LYS A 304 32.37 4.04 0.52
CA LYS A 304 32.07 4.75 1.76
C LYS A 304 31.84 6.21 1.38
N GLU A 305 30.77 6.83 1.88
CA GLU A 305 30.71 8.29 1.85
C GLU A 305 32.02 8.79 2.48
N PRO A 306 32.76 9.71 1.81
CA PRO A 306 33.94 10.29 2.40
C PRO A 306 33.51 10.81 3.76
N THR A 307 34.23 10.39 4.80
CA THR A 307 33.90 10.86 6.14
C THR A 307 33.97 12.39 6.11
N SER A 308 33.12 13.07 6.88
CA SER A 308 33.11 14.54 6.92
C SER A 308 34.51 15.14 7.20
N TYR A 309 35.42 14.33 7.74
CA TYR A 309 36.84 14.63 7.96
C TYR A 309 37.66 14.70 6.65
N GLU A 310 37.48 13.74 5.74
CA GLU A 310 38.21 13.68 4.45
C GLU A 310 37.77 14.80 3.49
N MET A 311 36.54 15.31 3.63
CA MET A 311 36.05 16.46 2.86
C MET A 311 36.72 17.79 3.28
N PHE A 312 37.16 17.91 4.54
CA PHE A 312 37.84 19.12 5.03
C PHE A 312 39.35 19.13 4.70
N GLU A 313 40.03 17.99 4.73
CA GLU A 313 41.47 17.91 4.42
C GLU A 313 41.79 18.21 2.94
N GLY A 314 40.85 17.94 2.03
CA GLY A 314 40.98 18.28 0.60
C GLY A 314 40.94 19.79 0.30
N MET A 315 40.38 20.60 1.20
CA MET A 315 40.30 22.07 1.02
C MET A 315 41.54 22.79 1.57
N THR A 316 42.28 22.19 2.50
CA THR A 316 43.49 22.78 3.09
C THR A 316 44.77 22.53 2.30
N ALA A 317 44.76 21.60 1.33
CA ALA A 317 45.93 21.24 0.53
C ALA A 317 46.05 22.00 -0.81
N ALA A 318 45.14 22.95 -1.08
CA ALA A 318 45.08 23.72 -2.33
C ALA A 318 45.44 25.21 -2.16
N GLY A 319 46.13 25.57 -1.07
CA GLY A 319 46.61 26.93 -0.77
C GLY A 319 48.12 27.05 -0.82
#